data_AF-A0AAV3FJW7-F1
#
_entry.id   AF-A0AAV3FJW7-F1
#
_cell.length_a   1.000
_cell.length_b   1.000
_cell.length_c   1.000
_cell.angle_alpha   90.00
_cell.angle_beta   90.00
_cell.angle_gamma   90.00
#
_symmetry.space_group_name_H-M   'P 1'
#
loop_
_entity.id
_entity.type
_entity.pdbx_description
1 polymer ?
#
loop_
_entity_poly.entity_id
_entity_poly.type
_entity_poly.pdbx_seq_one_letter_code
_entity_poly.pdbx_strand_id
1 'polypeptide(L)'
;MFGKNAKVDLELNRDVEQLIKTGGKEKLLPIVQAGEPVLRQRTVAYHGQLSKRTLAKLIDTMHTTMLEAPGVGLAATQIGLGLALAVVEDHVRDDEDDPREIAEFPFT
;
A
#
# COMPACT_ATOMS: atom_id res chain seq x y z
N MET A 1 -7.93 -8.81 -18.45
CA MET A 1 -8.57 -7.67 -19.16
C MET A 1 -8.42 -6.42 -18.30
N PHE A 2 -7.39 -5.59 -18.54
CA PHE A 2 -7.25 -4.31 -17.85
C PHE A 2 -8.27 -3.33 -18.44
N GLY A 3 -9.26 -2.96 -17.63
CA GLY A 3 -10.38 -2.11 -18.02
C GLY A 3 -9.93 -0.79 -18.62
N LYS A 4 -10.72 -0.32 -19.60
CA LYS A 4 -10.60 0.95 -20.34
C LYS A 4 -10.11 2.09 -19.42
N ASN A 5 -9.08 2.81 -19.88
CA ASN A 5 -8.48 4.01 -19.24
C ASN A 5 -9.48 4.77 -18.36
N ALA A 6 -9.45 4.55 -17.04
CA ALA A 6 -10.11 5.44 -16.12
C ALA A 6 -9.39 6.79 -16.20
N LYS A 7 -10.18 7.85 -16.35
CA LYS A 7 -9.68 9.21 -16.24
C LYS A 7 -9.03 9.36 -14.85
N VAL A 8 -7.81 9.88 -14.81
CA VAL A 8 -7.14 10.21 -13.54
C VAL A 8 -8.05 11.14 -12.74
N ASP A 9 -8.32 10.76 -11.51
CA ASP A 9 -8.99 11.60 -10.52
C ASP A 9 -7.95 12.58 -9.96
N LEU A 10 -8.10 13.85 -10.29
CA LEU A 10 -7.13 14.89 -9.96
C LEU A 10 -7.12 15.22 -8.45
N GLU A 11 -8.26 15.10 -7.79
CA GLU A 11 -8.39 15.36 -6.35
C GLU A 11 -7.71 14.25 -5.57
N LEU A 12 -8.10 12.99 -5.84
CA LEU A 12 -7.45 11.84 -5.23
C LEU A 12 -5.94 11.80 -5.51
N ASN A 13 -5.52 12.12 -6.74
CA ASN A 13 -4.09 12.14 -7.08
C ASN A 13 -3.33 13.20 -6.25
N ARG A 14 -3.93 14.37 -6.01
CA ARG A 14 -3.33 15.43 -5.18
C ARG A 14 -3.25 15.00 -3.72
N ASP A 15 -4.31 14.37 -3.19
CA ASP A 15 -4.35 13.90 -1.80
C ASP A 15 -3.30 12.82 -1.55
N VAL A 16 -3.16 11.88 -2.49
CA VAL A 16 -2.11 10.86 -2.42
C VAL A 16 -0.71 11.47 -2.52
N GLU A 17 -0.51 12.48 -3.37
CA GLU A 17 0.77 13.20 -3.41
C GLU A 17 1.08 13.95 -2.10
N GLN A 18 0.07 14.46 -1.41
CA GLN A 18 0.23 15.07 -0.09
C GLN A 18 0.53 14.01 0.97
N LEU A 19 -0.17 12.89 0.96
CA LEU A 19 0.10 11.76 1.85
C LEU A 19 1.55 11.27 1.70
N ILE A 20 2.03 11.05 0.47
CA ILE A 20 3.41 10.64 0.21
C ILE A 20 4.42 11.65 0.78
N LYS A 21 4.13 12.96 0.69
CA LYS A 21 5.00 14.00 1.25
C LYS A 21 5.11 13.93 2.78
N THR A 22 4.11 13.41 3.48
CA THR A 22 4.17 13.25 4.95
C THR A 22 5.26 12.29 5.39
N GLY A 23 5.64 11.32 4.53
CA GLY A 23 6.71 10.38 4.83
C GLY A 23 8.13 10.96 4.74
N GLY A 24 8.28 12.22 4.34
CA GLY A 24 9.56 12.93 4.39
C GLY A 24 10.67 12.26 3.57
N LYS A 25 11.91 12.36 4.07
CA LYS A 25 13.10 11.79 3.41
C LYS A 25 13.15 10.27 3.48
N GLU A 26 12.58 9.70 4.53
CA GLU A 26 12.64 8.27 4.85
C GLU A 26 11.50 7.47 4.19
N LYS A 27 10.52 8.16 3.58
CA LYS A 27 9.34 7.56 2.93
C LYS A 27 8.51 6.68 3.88
N LEU A 28 8.46 7.05 5.16
CA LEU A 28 7.72 6.31 6.17
C LEU A 28 6.36 6.93 6.40
N LEU A 29 5.31 6.21 6.04
CA LEU A 29 3.94 6.66 6.26
C LEU A 29 3.48 6.28 7.68
N PRO A 30 2.74 7.16 8.36
CA PRO A 30 2.20 6.84 9.67
C PRO A 30 1.18 5.71 9.56
N ILE A 31 1.36 4.66 10.36
CA ILE A 31 0.40 3.56 10.47
C ILE A 31 -0.68 3.93 11.50
N VAL A 32 -1.92 4.01 11.04
CA VAL A 32 -3.08 4.33 11.87
C VAL A 32 -3.34 3.24 12.91
N GLN A 33 -3.82 3.65 14.08
CA GLN A 33 -4.06 2.75 15.21
C GLN A 33 -5.48 2.17 15.20
N ALA A 34 -5.69 1.10 15.97
CA ALA A 34 -7.00 0.49 16.11
C ALA A 34 -8.04 1.50 16.64
N GLY A 35 -9.21 1.53 16.02
CA GLY A 35 -10.28 2.50 16.32
C GLY A 35 -10.51 3.53 15.22
N GLU A 36 -9.53 3.74 14.35
CA GLU A 36 -9.67 4.67 13.23
C GLU A 36 -10.73 4.19 12.22
N PRO A 37 -11.68 5.05 11.78
CA PRO A 37 -12.79 4.66 10.93
C PRO A 37 -12.38 4.03 9.60
N VAL A 38 -11.26 4.47 9.03
CA VAL A 38 -10.70 3.96 7.76
C VAL A 38 -10.44 2.45 7.80
N LEU A 39 -10.17 1.89 8.98
CA LEU A 39 -9.95 0.45 9.17
C LEU A 39 -11.25 -0.38 9.15
N ARG A 40 -12.42 0.27 9.22
CA ARG A 40 -13.75 -0.38 9.23
C ARG A 40 -14.60 -0.02 8.01
N GLN A 41 -14.15 0.91 7.19
CA GLN A 41 -14.85 1.35 6.00
C GLN A 41 -14.52 0.45 4.81
N ARG A 42 -15.52 0.27 3.93
CA ARG A 42 -15.29 -0.40 2.65
C ARG A 42 -14.43 0.49 1.76
N THR A 43 -13.34 -0.07 1.24
CA THR A 43 -12.44 0.65 0.35
C THR A 43 -13.05 0.86 -1.04
N VAL A 44 -12.65 1.95 -1.69
CA VAL A 44 -12.96 2.23 -3.09
C VAL A 44 -12.09 1.34 -3.98
N ALA A 45 -12.70 0.65 -4.95
CA ALA A 45 -11.96 -0.18 -5.89
C ALA A 45 -11.01 0.64 -6.76
N TYR A 46 -9.78 0.18 -6.97
CA TYR A 46 -8.86 0.83 -7.89
C TYR A 46 -9.21 0.49 -9.35
N HIS A 47 -9.48 1.51 -10.14
CA HIS A 47 -9.80 1.41 -11.56
C HIS A 47 -8.83 2.21 -12.45
N GLY A 48 -7.75 2.76 -11.88
CA GLY A 48 -6.82 3.65 -12.60
C GLY A 48 -6.98 5.13 -12.24
N GLN A 49 -7.52 5.45 -11.07
CA GLN A 49 -7.79 6.83 -10.65
C GLN A 49 -6.52 7.65 -10.38
N LEU A 50 -5.37 7.01 -10.16
CA LEU A 50 -4.09 7.67 -9.93
C LEU A 50 -3.28 7.78 -11.22
N SER A 51 -2.50 8.85 -11.36
CA SER A 51 -1.49 8.92 -12.41
C SER A 51 -0.47 7.78 -12.23
N LYS A 52 0.11 7.28 -13.32
CA LYS A 52 1.14 6.22 -13.24
C LYS A 52 2.30 6.60 -12.33
N ARG A 53 2.70 7.88 -12.34
CA ARG A 53 3.78 8.41 -11.51
C ARG A 53 3.40 8.39 -10.03
N THR A 54 2.20 8.81 -9.69
CA THR A 54 1.72 8.87 -8.30
C THR A 54 1.51 7.47 -7.75
N LEU A 55 0.94 6.56 -8.55
CA LEU A 55 0.81 5.15 -8.17
C LEU A 55 2.17 4.52 -7.86
N ALA A 56 3.15 4.68 -8.75
CA ALA A 56 4.48 4.10 -8.56
C ALA A 56 5.16 4.61 -7.27
N LYS A 57 5.05 5.91 -6.98
CA LYS A 57 5.57 6.50 -5.75
C LYS A 57 4.83 6.00 -4.51
N LEU A 58 3.50 5.86 -4.59
CA LEU A 58 2.70 5.33 -3.49
C LEU A 58 3.15 3.90 -3.14
N ILE A 59 3.31 3.04 -4.14
CA ILE A 59 3.77 1.65 -3.96
C ILE A 59 5.15 1.63 -3.30
N ASP A 60 6.10 2.40 -3.81
CA ASP A 60 7.47 2.52 -3.25
C ASP A 60 7.48 3.00 -1.78
N THR A 61 6.62 3.97 -1.45
CA THR A 61 6.51 4.51 -0.10
C THR A 61 5.84 3.50 0.86
N MET A 62 4.76 2.84 0.41
CA MET A 62 4.09 1.79 1.18
C MET A 62 5.00 0.60 1.43
N HIS A 63 5.78 0.21 0.41
CA HIS A 63 6.76 -0.87 0.50
C HIS A 63 7.87 -0.53 1.49
N THR A 64 8.44 0.67 1.42
CA THR A 64 9.44 1.14 2.41
C THR A 64 8.87 1.11 3.84
N THR A 65 7.62 1.57 4.01
CA THR A 65 6.94 1.57 5.31
C THR A 65 6.72 0.15 5.84
N MET A 66 6.38 -0.80 4.96
CA MET A 66 6.18 -2.22 5.30
C MET A 66 7.48 -2.88 5.78
N LEU A 67 8.61 -2.59 5.13
CA LEU A 67 9.92 -3.12 5.52
C LEU A 67 10.33 -2.61 6.91
N GLU A 68 10.10 -1.33 7.18
CA GLU A 68 10.43 -0.71 8.47
C GLU A 68 9.51 -1.17 9.61
N ALA A 69 8.24 -1.47 9.30
CA ALA A 69 7.27 -2.06 10.22
C ALA A 69 7.21 -3.59 10.00
N PRO A 70 8.24 -4.34 10.44
CA PRO A 70 8.69 -5.63 9.89
C PRO A 70 7.57 -6.63 9.62
N GLY A 71 6.93 -6.49 8.47
CA GLY A 71 5.72 -7.20 8.10
C GLY A 71 5.77 -7.68 6.66
N VAL A 72 4.94 -8.67 6.34
CA VAL A 72 4.84 -9.26 4.99
C VAL A 72 3.93 -8.45 4.06
N GLY A 73 3.21 -7.46 4.58
CA GLY A 73 2.26 -6.67 3.79
C GLY A 73 1.80 -5.39 4.48
N LEU A 74 1.37 -4.41 3.68
CA LEU A 74 0.77 -3.16 4.14
C LEU A 74 -0.39 -2.76 3.23
N ALA A 75 -1.58 -2.58 3.82
CA ALA A 75 -2.78 -2.12 3.12
C ALA A 75 -2.87 -0.58 3.13
N ALA A 76 -3.44 0.00 2.08
CA ALA A 76 -3.61 1.45 1.97
C ALA A 76 -4.44 2.05 3.13
N THR A 77 -5.39 1.29 3.69
CA THR A 77 -6.17 1.74 4.86
C THR A 77 -5.31 1.97 6.10
N GLN A 78 -4.22 1.22 6.24
CA GLN A 78 -3.29 1.37 7.38
C GLN A 78 -2.52 2.68 7.32
N ILE A 79 -2.41 3.31 6.15
CA ILE A 79 -1.81 4.65 5.97
C ILE A 79 -2.88 5.74 5.80
N GLY A 80 -4.14 5.44 6.18
CA GLY A 80 -5.26 6.38 6.09
C GLY A 80 -5.88 6.54 4.70
N LEU A 81 -5.49 5.72 3.72
CA LEU A 81 -6.01 5.79 2.36
C LEU A 81 -7.09 4.73 2.11
N GLY A 82 -8.35 5.16 1.95
CA GLY A 82 -9.52 4.30 1.70
C GLY A 82 -9.60 3.65 0.30
N LEU A 83 -8.46 3.29 -0.30
CA LEU A 83 -8.36 2.68 -1.62
C LEU A 83 -8.08 1.18 -1.50
N ALA A 84 -8.66 0.35 -2.37
CA ALA A 84 -8.41 -1.08 -2.40
C ALA A 84 -7.05 -1.38 -3.06
N LEU A 85 -5.98 -1.14 -2.30
CA LEU A 85 -4.59 -1.32 -2.70
C LEU A 85 -3.79 -1.86 -1.51
N ALA A 86 -2.88 -2.78 -1.78
CA ALA A 86 -1.93 -3.29 -0.79
C ALA A 86 -0.60 -3.59 -1.48
N VAL A 87 0.48 -3.54 -0.70
CA VAL A 87 1.79 -4.11 -1.05
C VAL A 87 2.01 -5.34 -0.20
N VAL A 88 2.62 -6.37 -0.79
CA VAL A 88 2.92 -7.64 -0.12
C VAL A 88 4.29 -8.09 -0.64
N GLU A 89 5.18 -8.46 0.28
CA GLU A 89 6.43 -9.13 -0.03
C GLU A 89 6.69 -10.18 1.04
N ASP A 90 6.96 -11.41 0.59
CA ASP A 90 7.39 -12.48 1.48
C ASP A 90 8.90 -12.57 1.44
N HIS A 91 9.52 -12.15 2.55
CA HIS A 91 10.93 -12.33 2.75
C HIS A 91 11.17 -13.71 3.36
N VAL A 92 11.98 -14.50 2.66
CA VAL A 92 12.67 -15.63 3.29
C VAL A 92 13.56 -15.04 4.37
N ARG A 93 13.24 -15.35 5.62
CA ARG A 93 14.12 -15.05 6.74
C ARG A 93 15.05 -16.26 6.84
N ASP A 94 16.37 -16.02 6.91
CA ASP A 94 17.38 -17.07 7.13
C ASP A 94 17.42 -17.47 8.62
N ASP A 95 16.25 -17.60 9.27
CA ASP A 95 16.12 -18.16 10.61
C ASP A 95 15.86 -19.67 10.53
N GLU A 96 16.76 -20.48 11.11
CA GLU A 96 16.66 -21.95 11.12
C GLU A 96 15.39 -22.49 11.80
N ASP A 97 14.65 -21.63 12.50
CA ASP A 97 13.41 -21.96 13.23
C ASP A 97 12.13 -21.45 12.55
N ASP A 98 12.16 -20.98 11.30
CA ASP A 98 10.96 -20.45 10.63
C ASP A 98 9.92 -21.54 10.32
N PRO A 99 8.77 -21.59 11.01
CA PRO A 99 7.77 -22.64 10.82
C PRO A 99 6.82 -22.33 9.64
N ARG A 100 7.05 -21.26 8.87
CA ARG A 100 6.18 -20.85 7.75
C ARG A 100 6.28 -21.84 6.59
N GLU A 101 5.15 -22.40 6.16
CA GLU A 101 5.08 -23.12 4.88
C GLU A 101 5.33 -22.15 3.73
N ILE A 102 6.45 -22.32 3.02
CA ILE A 102 6.79 -21.53 1.83
C ILE A 102 5.91 -22.01 0.68
N ALA A 103 4.84 -21.26 0.39
CA ALA A 103 4.03 -21.45 -0.79
C ALA A 103 4.18 -20.24 -1.72
N GLU A 104 4.39 -20.47 -3.02
CA GLU A 104 4.41 -19.38 -4.00
C GLU A 104 3.08 -18.60 -3.96
N PHE A 105 3.16 -17.27 -3.98
CA PHE A 105 1.97 -16.43 -4.02
C PHE A 105 1.15 -16.75 -5.29
N PRO A 106 -0.17 -17.04 -5.17
CA PRO A 106 -0.99 -17.56 -6.27
C PRO A 106 -1.40 -16.49 -7.30
N PHE A 107 -0.68 -15.37 -7.37
CA PHE A 107 -1.03 -14.20 -8.18
C PHE A 107 0.06 -13.83 -9.20
N THR A 108 0.93 -14.78 -9.57
CA THR A 108 1.88 -14.64 -10.69
C THR A 108 1.19 -14.48 -12.05
#